data_AF-A0A7J4RK58-F1
#
_entry.id   AF-A0A7J4RK58-F1
#
_cell.length_a   1.000
_cell.length_b   1.000
_cell.length_c   1.000
_cell.angle_alpha   90.00
_cell.angle_beta   90.00
_cell.angle_gamma   90.00
#
_symmetry.space_group_name_H-M   'P 1'
#
loop_
_entity.id
_entity.type
_entity.pdbx_description
1 polymer ?
#
loop_
_entity_poly.entity_id
_entity_poly.type
_entity_poly.pdbx_seq_one_letter_code
_entity_poly.pdbx_strand_id
1 'polypeptide(L)'
;MSERIPRREAPEFRDSEDGMFTSIFDDGFLRVALDDANQYGPHAMIIFLGVVSSLTGLVLALAMIDPILSAGSIALLLSVTILESRFRILRGLFNPVE
;
A
#
# COMPACT_ATOMS: atom_id res chain seq x y z
N MET A 1 -24.65 -2.70 -33.23
CA MET A 1 -23.82 -1.54 -32.87
C MET A 1 -23.98 -1.34 -31.38
N SER A 2 -23.10 -1.98 -30.62
CA SER A 2 -22.05 -1.30 -29.86
C SER A 2 -22.58 -0.81 -28.52
N GLU A 3 -22.79 -1.76 -27.60
CA GLU A 3 -22.86 -1.49 -26.16
C GLU A 3 -21.47 -0.96 -25.76
N ARG A 4 -21.27 0.35 -25.87
CA ARG A 4 -19.99 0.97 -25.50
C ARG A 4 -20.00 1.05 -23.98
N ILE A 5 -19.11 0.31 -23.33
CA ILE A 5 -18.91 0.40 -21.87
C ILE A 5 -18.74 1.89 -21.52
N PRO A 6 -19.54 2.44 -20.59
CA PRO A 6 -19.41 3.83 -20.18
C PRO A 6 -18.00 4.05 -19.63
N ARG A 7 -17.29 5.06 -20.14
CA ARG A 7 -15.97 5.41 -19.60
C ARG A 7 -16.17 6.03 -18.22
N ARG A 8 -15.47 5.51 -17.22
CA ARG A 8 -15.29 6.18 -15.93
C ARG A 8 -14.55 7.50 -16.16
N GLU A 9 -14.92 8.54 -15.42
CA GLU A 9 -14.14 9.78 -15.38
C GLU A 9 -12.72 9.50 -14.87
N ALA A 10 -11.74 10.18 -15.45
CA ALA A 10 -10.35 10.03 -15.03
C ALA A 10 -10.21 10.51 -13.57
N PRO A 11 -9.39 9.84 -12.74
CA PRO A 11 -9.05 10.34 -11.41
C PRO A 11 -8.43 11.74 -11.47
N GLU A 12 -8.52 12.49 -10.37
CA GLU A 12 -7.85 13.79 -10.26
C GLU A 12 -6.33 13.61 -10.37
N PHE A 13 -5.72 14.30 -11.33
CA PHE A 13 -4.29 14.27 -11.60
C PHE A 13 -3.76 15.70 -11.53
N ARG A 14 -2.71 15.92 -10.72
CA ARG A 14 -2.08 17.24 -10.55
C ARG A 14 -0.71 17.26 -11.22
N ASP A 15 -0.54 18.20 -12.14
CA ASP A 15 0.80 18.59 -12.60
C ASP A 15 1.42 19.59 -11.63
N SER A 16 2.69 19.35 -11.30
CA SER A 16 3.45 20.17 -10.37
C SER A 16 4.69 20.70 -11.06
N GLU A 17 4.93 22.01 -10.93
CA GLU A 17 6.17 22.65 -11.38
C GLU A 17 7.31 22.50 -10.36
N ASP A 18 6.97 22.12 -9.13
CA ASP A 18 7.92 21.86 -8.04
C ASP A 18 8.75 20.59 -8.25
N GLY A 19 9.86 20.48 -7.51
CA GLY A 19 10.71 19.30 -7.53
C GLY A 19 10.00 18.00 -7.10
N MET A 20 10.54 16.86 -7.55
CA MET A 20 9.99 15.51 -7.32
C MET A 20 9.66 15.22 -5.85
N PHE A 21 10.57 15.54 -4.92
CA PHE A 21 10.32 15.24 -3.51
C PHE A 21 9.20 16.11 -2.93
N THR A 22 9.25 17.43 -3.17
CA THR A 22 8.25 18.39 -2.70
C THR A 22 6.84 17.99 -3.16
N SER A 23 6.69 17.74 -4.47
CA SER A 23 5.40 17.34 -5.06
C SER A 23 4.87 16.01 -4.53
N ILE A 24 5.74 15.01 -4.29
CA ILE A 24 5.33 13.73 -3.67
C ILE A 24 4.83 13.93 -2.23
N PHE A 25 5.51 14.77 -1.44
CA PHE A 25 5.13 15.00 -0.05
C PHE A 25 3.87 15.85 0.09
N ASP A 26 3.72 16.90 -0.74
CA ASP A 26 2.59 17.81 -0.70
C ASP A 26 1.27 17.14 -1.13
N ASP A 27 1.32 16.28 -2.15
CA ASP A 27 0.14 15.51 -2.59
C ASP A 27 -0.13 14.25 -1.75
N GLY A 28 0.79 13.93 -0.84
CA GLY A 28 0.75 12.75 0.01
C GLY A 28 1.41 11.54 -0.66
N PHE A 29 2.49 11.06 -0.04
CA PHE A 29 3.32 9.96 -0.55
C PHE A 29 2.52 8.72 -0.99
N LEU A 30 1.57 8.26 -0.18
CA LEU A 30 0.76 7.07 -0.51
C LEU A 30 -0.23 7.33 -1.65
N ARG A 31 -0.80 8.54 -1.71
CA ARG A 31 -1.76 8.92 -2.76
C ARG A 31 -1.05 9.01 -4.10
N VAL A 32 0.17 9.54 -4.11
CA VAL A 32 1.01 9.59 -5.31
C VAL A 32 1.50 8.19 -5.69
N ALA A 33 1.94 7.37 -4.74
CA ALA A 33 2.46 6.03 -5.03
C ALA A 33 1.40 5.03 -5.50
N LEU A 34 0.17 5.10 -4.97
CA LEU A 34 -0.88 4.09 -5.22
C LEU A 34 -1.96 4.57 -6.20
N ASP A 35 -2.36 5.84 -6.12
CA ASP A 35 -3.44 6.40 -6.94
C ASP A 35 -2.93 7.22 -8.12
N ASP A 36 -1.61 7.30 -8.32
CA ASP A 36 -0.96 8.06 -9.40
C ASP A 36 -1.42 9.53 -9.44
N ALA A 37 -1.58 10.15 -8.26
CA ALA A 37 -2.19 11.47 -8.12
C ALA A 37 -1.39 12.63 -8.77
N ASN A 38 -0.12 12.39 -9.15
CA ASN A 38 0.72 13.35 -9.86
C ASN A 38 1.74 12.66 -10.78
N GLN A 39 2.48 13.45 -11.56
CA GLN A 39 3.48 12.96 -12.53
C GLN A 39 4.63 12.12 -11.95
N TYR A 40 4.83 12.15 -10.63
CA TYR A 40 5.89 11.42 -9.94
C TYR A 40 5.42 10.09 -9.35
N GLY A 41 4.21 9.63 -9.67
CA GLY A 41 3.68 8.32 -9.25
C GLY A 41 4.66 7.15 -9.43
N PRO A 42 5.29 6.95 -10.61
CA PRO A 42 6.27 5.88 -10.80
C PRO A 42 7.48 5.96 -9.86
N HIS A 43 7.93 7.18 -9.53
CA HIS A 43 9.05 7.39 -8.62
C HIS A 43 8.63 7.09 -7.17
N ALA A 44 7.46 7.56 -6.76
CA ALA A 44 6.90 7.28 -5.44
C ALA A 44 6.65 5.76 -5.26
N MET A 45 6.20 5.06 -6.31
CA MET A 45 6.01 3.61 -6.33
C MET A 45 7.33 2.86 -6.10
N ILE A 46 8.42 3.25 -6.76
CA ILE A 46 9.74 2.61 -6.56
C ILE A 46 10.23 2.82 -5.12
N ILE A 47 10.09 4.03 -4.59
CA ILE A 47 10.47 4.34 -3.20
C ILE A 47 9.62 3.48 -2.24
N PHE A 48 8.31 3.40 -2.48
CA PHE A 48 7.40 2.61 -1.67
C PHE A 48 7.76 1.12 -1.68
N LEU A 49 8.06 0.57 -2.86
CA LEU A 49 8.51 -0.81 -3.01
C LEU A 49 9.81 -1.05 -2.23
N GLY A 50 10.78 -0.14 -2.31
CA GLY A 50 12.01 -0.22 -1.54
C GLY A 50 11.76 -0.28 -0.03
N VAL A 51 10.84 0.56 0.47
CA VAL A 51 10.46 0.59 1.90
C VAL A 51 9.79 -0.73 2.30
N VAL A 52 8.76 -1.17 1.59
CA VAL A 52 8.00 -2.40 1.92
C VAL A 52 8.88 -3.65 1.82
N SER A 53 9.71 -3.74 0.78
CA SER A 53 10.65 -4.84 0.58
C SER A 53 11.68 -4.89 1.70
N SER A 54 12.28 -3.75 2.05
CA SER A 54 13.27 -3.67 3.14
C SER A 54 12.66 -4.06 4.48
N LEU A 55 11.44 -3.59 4.77
CA LEU A 55 10.73 -3.96 6.00
C LEU A 55 10.45 -5.47 6.05
N THR A 56 9.98 -6.03 4.94
CA THR A 56 9.72 -7.48 4.83
C THR A 56 11.00 -8.28 5.02
N GLY A 57 12.08 -7.90 4.33
CA GLY A 57 13.39 -8.53 4.46
C GLY A 57 13.94 -8.44 5.88
N LEU A 58 13.74 -7.32 6.57
CA LEU A 58 14.15 -7.14 7.96
C LEU A 58 13.38 -8.08 8.91
N VAL A 59 12.06 -8.20 8.75
CA VAL A 59 11.26 -9.14 9.56
C VAL A 59 11.74 -10.58 9.35
N LEU A 60 12.01 -10.97 8.10
CA LEU A 60 12.54 -12.30 7.79
C LEU A 60 13.95 -12.49 8.34
N ALA A 61 14.82 -11.48 8.25
CA ALA A 61 16.17 -11.53 8.80
C ALA A 61 16.15 -11.72 10.33
N LEU A 62 15.34 -10.94 11.05
CA LEU A 62 15.13 -11.11 12.49
C LEU A 62 14.59 -12.50 12.81
N ALA A 63 13.75 -13.07 11.94
CA ALA A 63 13.22 -14.41 12.11
C ALA A 63 14.28 -15.52 11.98
N MET A 64 15.39 -15.25 11.28
CA MET A 64 16.46 -16.22 11.01
C MET A 64 17.66 -16.11 11.96
N ILE A 65 17.84 -14.97 12.65
CA ILE A 65 19.03 -14.70 13.48
C ILE A 65 19.04 -15.53 14.76
N ASP A 66 17.97 -15.44 15.57
CA ASP A 66 17.92 -16.10 16.89
C ASP A 66 16.54 -16.71 17.16
N PRO A 67 16.44 -17.81 17.93
CA PRO A 67 15.17 -18.46 18.24
C PRO A 67 14.15 -17.53 18.93
N ILE A 68 14.62 -16.60 19.78
CA ILE A 68 13.76 -15.66 20.51
C ILE A 68 13.19 -14.60 19.55
N LEU A 69 14.05 -14.04 18.69
CA LEU A 69 13.64 -13.07 17.66
C LEU A 69 12.73 -13.72 16.61
N SER A 70 12.95 -15.01 16.32
CA SER A 70 12.08 -15.83 15.48
C SER A 70 10.68 -15.98 16.06
N ALA A 71 10.57 -16.37 17.34
CA ALA A 71 9.28 -16.45 18.01
C ALA A 71 8.54 -15.10 18.03
N GLY A 72 9.26 -14.00 18.27
CA GLY A 72 8.71 -12.65 18.21
C GLY A 72 8.20 -12.27 16.81
N SER A 73 8.98 -12.56 15.77
CA SER A 73 8.62 -12.26 14.38
C SER A 73 7.40 -13.07 13.92
N ILE A 74 7.31 -14.35 14.31
CA ILE A 74 6.14 -15.19 14.02
C ILE A 74 4.90 -14.67 14.76
N ALA A 75 5.03 -14.33 16.04
CA ALA A 75 3.92 -13.79 16.83
C ALA A 75 3.40 -12.47 16.23
N LEU A 76 4.30 -11.58 15.80
CA LEU A 76 3.97 -10.35 15.10
C LEU A 76 3.15 -10.65 13.82
N LEU A 77 3.66 -11.50 12.93
CA LEU A 77 2.99 -11.84 11.67
C LEU A 77 1.61 -12.48 11.90
N LEU A 78 1.50 -13.38 12.88
CA LEU A 78 0.22 -13.99 13.24
C LEU A 78 -0.76 -12.95 13.79
N SER A 79 -0.31 -12.04 14.65
CA SER A 79 -1.16 -10.99 15.22
C SER A 79 -1.72 -10.06 14.13
N VAL A 80 -0.88 -9.65 13.17
CA VAL A 80 -1.29 -8.84 12.02
C VAL A 80 -2.29 -9.60 11.15
N THR A 81 -2.01 -10.87 10.85
CA THR A 81 -2.91 -11.70 10.04
C THR A 81 -4.27 -11.91 10.70
N ILE A 82 -4.31 -12.13 12.01
CA ILE A 82 -5.55 -12.27 12.78
C ILE A 82 -6.32 -10.96 12.79
N LEU A 83 -5.65 -9.83 13.01
CA LEU A 83 -6.26 -8.51 13.00
C LEU A 83 -6.88 -8.19 11.63
N GLU A 84 -6.15 -8.44 10.54
CA GLU A 84 -6.65 -8.27 9.17
C GLU A 84 -7.83 -9.19 8.87
N SER A 85 -7.75 -10.46 9.27
CA SER A 85 -8.82 -11.45 9.08
C SER A 85 -10.09 -11.01 9.81
N ARG A 86 -9.97 -10.57 11.07
CA ARG A 86 -11.09 -10.04 11.85
C ARG A 86 -11.70 -8.81 11.18
N PHE A 87 -10.88 -7.85 10.77
CA PHE A 87 -11.35 -6.66 10.09
C PHE A 87 -12.09 -6.98 8.80
N ARG A 88 -11.58 -7.92 8.00
CA ARG A 88 -12.22 -8.38 6.76
C ARG A 88 -13.56 -9.06 7.00
N ILE A 89 -13.66 -9.91 8.02
CA ILE A 89 -14.90 -10.60 8.40
C ILE A 89 -15.94 -9.60 8.90
N LEU A 90 -15.57 -8.67 9.77
CA LEU A 90 -16.48 -7.61 10.21
C LEU A 90 -16.97 -6.79 9.01
N ARG A 91 -16.06 -6.34 8.14
CA ARG A 91 -16.43 -5.57 6.95
C ARG A 91 -17.37 -6.35 6.01
N GLY A 92 -17.15 -7.65 5.83
CA GLY A 92 -18.03 -8.52 5.05
C GLY A 92 -19.41 -8.77 5.68
N LEU A 93 -19.51 -8.74 7.01
CA LEU A 93 -20.78 -8.81 7.75
C LEU A 93 -21.56 -7.49 7.66
N PHE A 94 -20.88 -6.34 7.67
CA PHE A 94 -21.53 -5.03 7.67
C PHE A 94 -21.82 -4.46 6.26
N ASN A 95 -21.25 -5.05 5.20
CA ASN A 95 -21.53 -4.66 3.82
C ASN A 95 -21.80 -5.90 2.96
N PRO A 96 -22.93 -6.61 3.20
CA PRO A 96 -23.35 -7.69 2.31
C PRO A 96 -23.56 -7.07 0.93
N VAL A 97 -22.79 -7.53 -0.06
CA VAL A 97 -22.97 -7.13 -1.45
C VAL A 97 -24.38 -7.60 -1.85
N GLU A 98 -25.30 -6.66 -2.02
CA GLU A 98 -26.61 -6.91 -2.64
C GLU A 98 -26.46 -7.30 -4.12
#